data_AF-A0A2K3KIN8-F1
#
_entry.id   AF-A0A2K3KIN8-F1
#
_cell.length_a   1.000
_cell.length_b   1.000
_cell.length_c   1.000
_cell.angle_alpha   90.00
_cell.angle_beta   90.00
_cell.angle_gamma   90.00
#
_symmetry.space_group_name_H-M   'P 1'
#
loop_
_entity.id
_entity.type
_entity.pdbx_description
1 polymer ?
#
loop_
_entity_poly.entity_id
_entity_poly.type
_entity_poly.pdbx_seq_one_letter_code
_entity_poly.pdbx_strand_id
1 'polypeptide(L)'
;DTGEPLWRPLLYNESCPDALPAVKSIAPPNHTVCTASSTLCKLVSWWNQEGSNQKSALLLHQADWLLWLLHGKLGVSDYNNALKASFKKL
;
A
#
# COMPACT_ATOMS: atom_id res chain seq x y z
N ASP A 1 -0.11 -1.43 17.43
CA ASP A 1 -0.75 -2.55 18.16
C ASP A 1 -2.28 -2.52 18.16
N THR A 2 -2.93 -1.37 17.94
CA THR A 2 -4.41 -1.26 18.02
C THR A 2 -5.16 -1.67 16.74
N GLY A 3 -4.49 -1.68 15.58
CA GLY A 3 -5.12 -1.91 14.28
C GLY A 3 -6.08 -0.79 13.84
N GLU A 4 -6.05 0.34 14.54
CA GLU A 4 -6.80 1.54 14.18
C GLU A 4 -6.33 2.06 12.81
N PRO A 5 -7.27 2.33 11.88
CA PRO A 5 -6.93 2.97 10.62
C PRO A 5 -6.28 4.34 10.86
N LEU A 6 -5.03 4.50 10.42
CA LEU A 6 -4.31 5.78 10.49
C LEU A 6 -4.84 6.80 9.46
N TRP A 7 -5.60 6.34 8.48
CA TRP A 7 -6.14 7.15 7.40
C TRP A 7 -7.40 6.50 6.83
N ARG A 8 -8.15 7.26 6.02
CA ARG A 8 -9.25 6.67 5.24
C ARG A 8 -8.69 5.59 4.28
N PRO A 9 -9.44 4.51 4.01
CA PRO A 9 -9.07 3.58 2.96
C PRO A 9 -8.93 4.30 1.61
N LEU A 10 -7.91 3.92 0.83
CA LEU A 10 -7.75 4.33 -0.56
C LEU A 10 -8.31 3.24 -1.48
N LEU A 11 -9.44 3.51 -2.13
CA LEU A 11 -10.19 2.52 -2.90
C LEU A 11 -9.44 2.03 -4.14
N TYR A 12 -9.83 0.87 -4.67
CA TYR A 12 -9.15 0.21 -5.78
C TYR A 12 -9.00 1.08 -7.05
N ASN A 13 -9.97 1.95 -7.31
CA ASN A 13 -10.01 2.85 -8.47
C ASN A 13 -9.46 4.26 -8.18
N GLU A 14 -9.16 4.58 -6.93
CA GLU A 14 -8.52 5.85 -6.59
C GLU A 14 -7.07 5.87 -7.07
N SER A 15 -6.66 7.02 -7.58
CA SER A 15 -5.33 7.24 -8.16
C SER A 15 -4.55 8.29 -7.36
N CYS A 16 -3.25 8.03 -7.17
CA CYS A 16 -2.28 8.92 -6.53
C CYS A 16 -1.21 9.34 -7.56
N PRO A 17 -1.52 10.27 -8.48
CA PRO A 17 -0.60 10.67 -9.56
C PRO A 17 0.64 11.42 -9.04
N ASP A 18 0.54 12.06 -7.88
CA ASP A 18 1.64 12.72 -7.15
C ASP A 18 2.79 11.77 -6.83
N ALA A 19 2.47 10.51 -6.50
CA ALA A 19 3.46 9.49 -6.15
C ALA A 19 4.06 8.76 -7.37
N LEU A 20 3.42 8.83 -8.53
CA LEU A 20 3.80 8.05 -9.70
C LEU A 20 5.25 8.30 -10.18
N PRO A 21 5.77 9.55 -10.21
CA PRO A 21 7.17 9.80 -10.58
C PRO A 21 8.16 9.11 -9.64
N ALA A 22 7.90 9.13 -8.33
CA ALA A 22 8.75 8.48 -7.32
C ALA A 22 8.69 6.96 -7.44
N VAL A 23 7.52 6.39 -7.77
CA VAL A 23 7.41 4.94 -7.99
C VAL A 23 8.15 4.51 -9.27
N LYS A 24 8.04 5.28 -10.36
CA LYS A 24 8.74 5.00 -11.62
C LYS A 24 10.26 5.12 -11.51
N SER A 25 10.79 5.88 -10.56
CA SER A 25 12.25 6.00 -10.37
C SER A 25 12.88 4.80 -9.66
N ILE A 26 12.09 4.00 -8.93
CA ILE A 26 12.58 2.85 -8.16
C ILE A 26 12.17 1.50 -8.73
N ALA A 27 11.05 1.44 -9.46
CA ALA A 27 10.53 0.20 -10.03
C ALA A 27 11.08 -0.05 -11.45
N PRO A 28 11.14 -1.32 -11.90
CA PRO A 28 11.49 -1.62 -13.28
C PRO A 28 10.57 -0.92 -14.29
N PRO A 29 11.08 -0.56 -15.49
CA PRO A 29 10.24 -0.01 -16.56
C PRO A 29 9.04 -0.91 -16.85
N ASN A 30 7.87 -0.32 -17.05
CA ASN A 30 6.61 -1.02 -17.35
C ASN A 30 6.13 -2.02 -16.28
N HIS A 31 6.69 -2.01 -15.06
CA HIS A 31 6.19 -2.84 -13.96
C HIS A 31 4.74 -2.47 -13.59
N THR A 32 3.95 -3.43 -13.11
CA THR A 32 2.53 -3.26 -12.73
C THR A 32 2.28 -2.18 -11.67
N VAL A 33 3.30 -1.84 -10.88
CA VAL A 33 3.26 -0.80 -9.85
C VAL A 33 3.41 0.61 -10.43
N CYS A 34 3.85 0.73 -11.69
CA CYS A 34 4.01 2.01 -12.39
C CYS A 34 2.67 2.57 -12.91
N THR A 35 1.62 2.42 -12.13
CA THR A 35 0.27 2.95 -12.38
C THR A 35 -0.19 3.75 -11.16
N ALA A 36 -0.89 4.88 -11.39
CA ALA A 36 -1.28 5.78 -10.30
C ALA A 36 -2.26 5.14 -9.29
N SER A 37 -3.02 4.12 -9.69
CA SER A 37 -3.94 3.38 -8.82
C SER A 37 -3.31 2.20 -8.08
N SER A 38 -2.03 1.91 -8.33
CA SER A 38 -1.29 0.84 -7.66
C SER A 38 -1.23 1.05 -6.14
N THR A 39 -1.14 -0.05 -5.39
CA THR A 39 -0.98 0.03 -3.94
C THR A 39 0.33 0.73 -3.57
N LEU A 40 1.39 0.57 -4.38
CA LEU A 40 2.66 1.26 -4.14
C LEU A 40 2.55 2.78 -4.31
N CYS A 41 1.83 3.29 -5.33
CA CYS A 41 1.57 4.73 -5.45
C CYS A 41 0.76 5.26 -4.27
N LYS A 42 -0.24 4.51 -3.80
CA LYS A 42 -1.02 4.86 -2.61
C LYS A 42 -0.17 4.92 -1.35
N LEU A 43 0.72 3.95 -1.17
CA LEU A 43 1.66 3.92 -0.04
C LEU A 43 2.61 5.12 -0.07
N VAL A 44 3.23 5.40 -1.23
CA VAL A 44 4.16 6.53 -1.37
C VAL A 44 3.44 7.88 -1.18
N SER A 45 2.22 8.02 -1.72
CA SER A 45 1.42 9.23 -1.52
C SER A 45 1.08 9.44 -0.05
N TRP A 46 0.63 8.39 0.66
CA TRP A 46 0.38 8.45 2.10
C TRP A 46 1.65 8.75 2.91
N TRP A 47 2.78 8.12 2.55
CA TRP A 47 4.06 8.32 3.23
C TRP A 47 4.56 9.77 3.14
N ASN A 48 4.30 10.43 2.01
CA ASN A 48 4.73 11.81 1.77
C ASN A 48 3.79 12.87 2.35
N GLN A 49 2.65 12.48 2.93
CA GLN A 49 1.74 13.44 3.59
C GLN A 49 2.34 13.92 4.93
N GLU A 50 2.26 15.22 5.17
CA GLU A 50 2.64 15.83 6.45
C GLU A 50 1.81 15.24 7.61
N GLY A 51 2.48 14.89 8.71
CA GLY A 51 1.83 14.33 9.89
C GLY A 51 1.56 12.82 9.85
N SER A 52 1.99 12.11 8.80
CA SER A 52 1.93 10.65 8.77
C SER A 52 2.85 10.04 9.85
N ASN A 53 2.29 9.26 10.78
CA ASN A 53 3.07 8.53 11.78
C ASN A 53 3.69 7.26 11.17
N GLN A 54 4.75 7.47 10.39
CA GLN A 54 5.36 6.48 9.50
C GLN A 54 6.03 5.29 10.23
N LYS A 55 6.51 5.50 11.46
CA LYS A 55 7.42 4.54 12.13
C LYS A 55 6.77 3.22 12.57
N SER A 56 5.45 3.20 12.71
CA SER A 56 4.70 2.03 13.22
C SER A 56 3.49 1.67 12.36
N ALA A 57 3.45 2.16 11.12
CA ALA A 57 2.34 1.89 10.22
C ALA A 57 2.48 0.54 9.52
N LEU A 58 1.36 -0.16 9.36
CA LEU A 58 1.26 -1.39 8.57
C LEU A 58 0.32 -1.13 7.38
N LEU A 59 0.79 -1.48 6.19
CA LEU A 59 -0.06 -1.54 5.01
C LEU A 59 -0.83 -2.86 5.01
N LEU A 60 -2.16 -2.78 4.96
CA LEU A 60 -3.06 -3.92 4.81
C LEU A 60 -3.93 -3.69 3.58
N HIS A 61 -4.07 -4.69 2.73
CA HIS A 61 -5.15 -4.70 1.74
C HIS A 61 -6.49 -4.94 2.45
N GLN A 62 -7.60 -4.63 1.77
CA GLN A 62 -8.94 -4.81 2.33
C GLN A 62 -9.17 -6.23 2.87
N ALA A 63 -8.74 -7.25 2.13
CA ALA A 63 -8.87 -8.65 2.56
C ALA A 63 -8.03 -8.94 3.81
N ASP A 64 -6.79 -8.43 3.86
CA ASP A 64 -5.88 -8.58 5.01
C ASP A 64 -6.48 -7.97 6.28
N TRP A 65 -7.09 -6.78 6.16
CA TRP A 65 -7.76 -6.10 7.28
C TRP A 65 -8.98 -6.87 7.78
N LEU A 66 -9.83 -7.37 6.88
CA LEU A 66 -10.98 -8.20 7.25
C LEU A 66 -10.55 -9.51 7.91
N LEU A 67 -9.51 -10.17 7.39
CA LEU A 67 -8.96 -11.38 7.98
C LEU A 67 -8.38 -11.11 9.37
N TRP A 68 -7.68 -10.00 9.56
CA TRP A 68 -7.19 -9.57 10.87
C TRP A 68 -8.33 -9.46 11.89
N LEU A 69 -9.48 -8.88 11.53
CA LEU A 69 -10.65 -8.81 12.43
C LEU A 69 -11.15 -10.19 12.86
N LEU A 70 -10.96 -11.22 12.03
CA LEU A 70 -11.43 -12.58 12.30
C LEU A 70 -10.42 -13.41 13.10
N HIS A 71 -9.12 -13.30 12.81
CA HIS A 71 -8.10 -14.16 13.42
C HIS A 71 -7.13 -13.44 14.36
N GLY A 72 -7.23 -12.12 14.50
CA GLY A 72 -6.46 -11.32 15.47
C GLY A 72 -4.96 -11.21 15.18
N LYS A 73 -4.49 -11.57 13.98
CA LYS A 73 -3.06 -11.50 13.60
C LYS A 73 -2.85 -10.38 12.58
N LEU A 74 -2.08 -9.34 12.93
CA LEU A 74 -1.78 -8.24 12.02
C LEU A 74 -0.66 -8.63 11.04
N GLY A 75 -0.66 -8.03 9.84
CA GLY A 75 0.45 -8.12 8.88
C GLY A 75 0.51 -9.41 8.07
N VAL A 76 -0.61 -10.13 7.92
CA VAL A 76 -0.73 -11.32 7.07
C VAL A 76 -1.42 -10.94 5.77
N SER A 77 -0.81 -11.27 4.63
CA SER A 77 -1.39 -11.06 3.30
C SER A 77 -1.12 -12.27 2.40
N ASP A 78 -1.89 -12.40 1.33
CA ASP A 78 -1.68 -13.40 0.28
C ASP A 78 -0.84 -12.84 -0.88
N TYR A 79 -0.36 -13.75 -1.73
CA TYR A 79 0.48 -13.41 -2.88
C TYR A 79 -0.19 -12.44 -3.87
N ASN A 80 -1.48 -12.60 -4.14
CA ASN A 80 -2.18 -11.81 -5.16
C ASN A 80 -2.36 -10.36 -4.71
N ASN A 81 -2.63 -10.15 -3.43
CA ASN A 81 -2.71 -8.82 -2.83
C ASN A 81 -1.31 -8.18 -2.74
N ALA A 82 -0.32 -8.90 -2.20
CA ALA A 82 1.05 -8.39 -2.08
C ALA A 82 1.70 -8.00 -3.42
N LEU A 83 1.35 -8.67 -4.53
CA LEU A 83 1.86 -8.35 -5.87
C LEU A 83 1.48 -6.93 -6.33
N LYS A 84 0.35 -6.38 -5.86
CA LYS A 84 -0.09 -5.01 -6.21
C LYS A 84 0.68 -3.93 -5.45
N ALA A 85 1.32 -4.31 -4.34
CA ALA A 85 2.07 -3.43 -3.45
C ALA A 85 3.58 -3.51 -3.63
N SER A 86 4.08 -4.49 -4.37
CA SER A 86 5.51 -4.76 -4.48
C SER A 86 5.95 -4.99 -5.93
N PHE A 87 7.23 -4.76 -6.15
CA PHE A 87 7.96 -5.32 -7.28
C PHE A 87 9.01 -6.27 -6.72
N LYS A 88 9.09 -7.49 -7.23
CA LYS A 88 10.23 -8.35 -6.92
C LYS A 88 11.42 -7.82 -7.73
N LYS A 89 12.43 -7.29 -7.05
CA LYS A 89 13.76 -7.12 -7.64
C LYS A 89 14.33 -8.53 -7.78
N LEU A 90 14.16 -9.12 -8.97
CA LEU A 90 14.99 -10.26 -9.39
C LEU A 90 16.39 -9.76 -9.69
#